data_AF-A0A9N8D586-F1
#
_entry.id   AF-A0A9N8D586-F1
#
_cell.length_a   1.000
_cell.length_b   1.000
_cell.length_c   1.000
_cell.angle_alpha   90.00
_cell.angle_beta   90.00
_cell.angle_gamma   90.00
#
_symmetry.space_group_name_H-M   'P 1'
#
loop_
_entity.id
_entity.type
_entity.pdbx_description
1 polymer ?
#
loop_
_entity_poly.entity_id
_entity_poly.type
_entity_poly.pdbx_seq_one_letter_code
_entity_poly.pdbx_strand_id
1 'polypeptide(L)'
;MGQLQMSLSVPSAWNLPLDPVTAEDGHIYERKCIEEHFRTHQGDHLKSPMTNEKMGKKLLPSFQVRNAIGKMVESGVIDGDLAHKWKERVKLKKEMDDLLSLAEEGDTEAMCNVGNWYFEGDNGVKQDYKLAYTWFKRAHDAGNVRGTALLGVCTLRGVGVAQSESLGFIYLTKAAMQGSAMAAYCLGMAFANGMHGVSVNKAEAIHWLEKAIGEECPHEHGDGDFKNEAQQELNQLKANQPATSR
;
A
#
# COMPACT_ATOMS: atom_id res chain seq x y z
N MET A 1 -14.67 -6.71 -13.96
CA MET A 1 -14.36 -5.53 -13.14
C MET A 1 -14.10 -6.02 -11.74
N GLY A 2 -12.85 -5.92 -11.27
CA GLY A 2 -12.38 -6.61 -10.07
C GLY A 2 -12.83 -5.93 -8.79
N GLN A 3 -13.66 -6.61 -8.01
CA GLN A 3 -14.01 -6.19 -6.65
C GLN A 3 -12.80 -6.37 -5.74
N LEU A 4 -12.41 -5.27 -5.08
CA LEU A 4 -11.37 -5.20 -4.07
C LEU A 4 -11.78 -6.05 -2.86
N GLN A 5 -11.29 -7.28 -2.80
CA GLN A 5 -11.50 -8.16 -1.66
C GLN A 5 -10.54 -7.71 -0.55
N MET A 6 -10.96 -6.72 0.26
CA MET A 6 -10.29 -6.38 1.51
C MET A 6 -10.25 -7.63 2.40
N SER A 7 -9.09 -8.29 2.42
CA SER A 7 -8.90 -9.44 3.28
C SER A 7 -8.84 -8.95 4.73
N LEU A 8 -9.99 -8.85 5.42
CA LEU A 8 -9.98 -8.49 6.84
C LEU A 8 -9.32 -9.60 7.68
N SER A 9 -8.25 -9.31 8.41
CA SER A 9 -7.89 -10.05 9.63
C SER A 9 -8.32 -9.15 10.77
N VAL A 10 -9.49 -9.47 11.30
CA VAL A 10 -9.94 -8.90 12.55
C VAL A 10 -9.13 -9.60 13.65
N PRO A 11 -8.50 -8.89 14.60
CA PRO A 11 -7.97 -9.51 15.80
C PRO A 11 -9.06 -10.37 16.42
N SER A 12 -8.70 -11.60 16.77
CA SER A 12 -9.49 -12.69 17.34
C SER A 12 -10.40 -12.35 18.54
N ALA A 13 -10.43 -11.10 19.00
CA ALA A 13 -11.09 -10.66 20.22
C ALA A 13 -12.54 -10.16 20.05
N TRP A 14 -13.11 -10.12 18.85
CA TRP A 14 -14.56 -9.86 18.66
C TRP A 14 -15.30 -11.08 18.12
N ASN A 15 -15.01 -12.24 18.68
CA ASN A 15 -15.86 -13.42 18.62
C ASN A 15 -17.02 -13.29 19.64
N LEU A 16 -17.64 -12.11 19.71
CA LEU A 16 -18.83 -11.89 20.50
C LEU A 16 -20.02 -12.39 19.66
N PRO A 17 -20.94 -13.19 20.23
CA PRO A 17 -22.12 -13.69 19.52
C PRO A 17 -23.14 -12.55 19.36
N LEU A 18 -22.77 -11.57 18.55
CA LEU A 18 -23.59 -10.42 18.24
C LEU A 18 -24.43 -10.73 17.01
N ASP A 19 -25.74 -10.55 17.19
CA ASP A 19 -26.74 -10.66 16.15
C ASP A 19 -27.36 -9.28 15.85
N PRO A 20 -27.75 -9.02 14.59
CA PRO A 20 -27.52 -9.87 13.42
C PRO A 20 -26.14 -9.63 12.78
N VAL A 21 -25.70 -10.55 11.92
CA VAL A 21 -24.44 -10.50 11.18
C VAL A 21 -24.64 -10.20 9.70
N THR A 22 -23.66 -9.59 9.05
CA THR A 22 -23.60 -9.43 7.59
C THR A 22 -22.64 -10.46 7.01
N ALA A 23 -23.09 -11.25 6.03
CA ALA A 23 -22.23 -12.19 5.32
C ALA A 23 -21.59 -11.55 4.06
N GLU A 24 -20.69 -12.28 3.38
CA GLU A 24 -19.96 -11.77 2.21
C GLU A 24 -20.85 -11.43 1.00
N ASP A 25 -22.06 -11.96 0.96
CA ASP A 25 -23.07 -11.62 -0.05
C ASP A 25 -23.77 -10.27 0.23
N GLY A 26 -23.37 -9.56 1.28
CA GLY A 26 -23.94 -8.27 1.70
C GLY A 26 -25.26 -8.37 2.46
N HIS A 27 -25.80 -9.57 2.64
CA HIS A 27 -27.09 -9.78 3.30
C HIS A 27 -26.93 -9.98 4.82
N ILE A 28 -27.99 -9.65 5.55
CA ILE A 28 -28.05 -9.74 7.01
C ILE A 28 -28.71 -11.05 7.40
N TYR A 29 -28.08 -11.80 8.30
CA TYR A 29 -28.55 -13.09 8.79
C TYR A 29 -28.52 -13.14 10.32
N GLU A 30 -29.36 -13.99 10.89
CA GLU A 30 -29.12 -14.50 12.23
C GLU A 30 -27.89 -15.42 12.18
N ARG A 31 -26.95 -15.20 13.10
CA ARG A 31 -25.67 -15.91 13.16
C ARG A 31 -25.86 -17.42 13.19
N LYS A 32 -26.78 -17.91 14.02
CA LYS A 32 -27.04 -19.34 14.16
C LYS A 32 -27.43 -19.97 12.82
N CYS A 33 -28.35 -19.33 12.10
CA CYS A 33 -28.86 -19.82 10.83
C CYS A 33 -27.76 -19.84 9.76
N ILE A 34 -26.97 -18.76 9.64
CA ILE A 34 -25.93 -18.71 8.60
C ILE A 34 -24.75 -19.63 8.92
N GLU A 35 -24.39 -19.80 10.20
CA GLU A 35 -23.37 -20.76 10.60
C GLU A 35 -23.83 -22.21 10.37
N GLU A 36 -25.11 -22.52 10.63
CA GLU A 36 -25.68 -23.83 10.30
C GLU A 36 -25.72 -24.06 8.79
N HIS A 37 -26.04 -23.04 8.01
CA HIS A 37 -25.94 -23.09 6.54
C HIS A 37 -24.51 -23.41 6.09
N PHE A 38 -23.49 -22.79 6.67
CA PHE A 38 -22.08 -23.08 6.37
C PHE A 38 -21.66 -24.49 6.78
N ARG A 39 -22.25 -25.06 7.84
CA ARG A 39 -21.99 -26.43 8.28
C ARG A 39 -22.63 -27.46 7.35
N THR A 40 -23.84 -27.20 6.89
CA THR A 40 -24.63 -28.10 6.03
C THR A 40 -24.18 -28.07 4.58
N HIS A 41 -23.64 -26.94 4.11
CA HIS A 41 -23.15 -26.77 2.74
C HIS A 41 -21.62 -26.60 2.73
N GLN A 42 -20.89 -27.72 2.69
CA GLN A 42 -19.43 -27.75 2.58
C GLN A 42 -18.97 -28.10 1.15
N GLY A 43 -18.05 -27.29 0.60
CA GLY A 43 -17.41 -27.52 -0.71
C GLY A 43 -16.99 -26.22 -1.41
N ASP A 44 -16.37 -26.32 -2.58
CA ASP A 44 -15.87 -25.19 -3.41
C ASP A 44 -16.95 -24.23 -3.95
N HIS A 45 -18.22 -24.49 -3.62
CA HIS A 45 -19.41 -23.78 -4.08
C HIS A 45 -20.39 -23.46 -2.94
N LEU A 46 -19.91 -22.89 -1.82
CA LEU A 46 -20.81 -22.27 -0.85
C LEU A 46 -21.62 -21.16 -1.54
N LYS A 47 -22.95 -21.19 -1.38
CA LYS A 47 -23.88 -20.26 -2.03
C LYS A 47 -24.69 -19.46 -1.02
N SER A 48 -25.03 -18.22 -1.38
CA SER A 48 -25.92 -17.36 -0.62
C SER A 48 -27.29 -18.02 -0.45
N PRO A 49 -27.82 -18.12 0.78
CA PRO A 49 -29.21 -18.49 1.01
C PRO A 49 -30.22 -17.56 0.31
N MET A 50 -29.83 -16.30 0.05
CA MET A 50 -30.70 -15.27 -0.51
C MET A 50 -30.58 -15.18 -2.04
N THR A 51 -29.36 -15.18 -2.57
CA THR A 51 -29.13 -14.95 -4.02
C THR A 51 -28.76 -16.22 -4.78
N ASN A 52 -28.44 -17.32 -4.08
CA ASN A 52 -27.92 -18.56 -4.67
C ASN A 52 -26.60 -18.37 -5.46
N GLU A 53 -25.94 -17.23 -5.32
CA GLU A 53 -24.63 -16.94 -5.90
C GLU A 53 -23.51 -17.43 -4.99
N LYS A 54 -22.30 -17.63 -5.53
CA LYS A 54 -21.15 -18.08 -4.75
C LYS A 54 -20.82 -17.04 -3.67
N MET A 55 -20.70 -17.47 -2.41
CA MET A 55 -20.36 -16.62 -1.27
C MET A 55 -19.20 -17.23 -0.46
N GLY A 56 -18.44 -16.40 0.26
CA GLY A 56 -17.49 -16.87 1.26
C GLY A 56 -18.12 -17.06 2.65
N LYS A 57 -17.28 -17.44 3.63
CA LYS A 57 -17.68 -17.84 4.99
C LYS A 57 -17.54 -16.72 6.02
N LYS A 58 -17.09 -15.54 5.62
CA LYS A 58 -16.84 -14.47 6.58
C LYS A 58 -18.15 -13.85 7.05
N LEU A 59 -18.25 -13.68 8.37
CA LEU A 59 -19.34 -12.96 9.03
C LEU A 59 -18.78 -11.72 9.71
N LEU A 60 -19.39 -10.58 9.44
CA LEU A 60 -19.08 -9.30 10.08
C LEU A 60 -20.27 -8.86 10.93
N PRO A 61 -20.06 -8.08 12.00
CA PRO A 61 -21.18 -7.45 12.70
C PRO A 61 -21.98 -6.57 11.73
N SER A 62 -23.32 -6.68 11.77
CA SER A 62 -24.18 -5.86 10.93
C SER A 62 -23.97 -4.37 11.17
N PHE A 63 -24.43 -3.54 10.24
CA PHE A 63 -24.40 -2.08 10.39
C PHE A 63 -25.10 -1.61 11.68
N GLN A 64 -26.26 -2.20 12.00
CA GLN A 64 -27.02 -1.89 13.21
C GLN A 64 -26.22 -2.20 14.48
N VAL A 65 -25.59 -3.38 14.55
CA VAL A 65 -24.75 -3.79 15.68
C VAL A 65 -23.55 -2.86 15.84
N ARG A 66 -22.86 -2.53 14.74
CA ARG A 66 -21.73 -1.59 14.76
C ARG A 66 -22.12 -0.21 15.29
N ASN A 67 -23.28 0.30 14.88
CA ASN A 67 -23.79 1.59 15.36
C ASN A 67 -24.18 1.52 16.85
N ALA A 68 -24.77 0.42 17.31
CA ALA A 68 -25.09 0.23 18.72
C ALA A 68 -23.82 0.22 19.58
N ILE A 69 -22.78 -0.51 19.17
CA ILE A 69 -21.48 -0.50 19.84
C ILE A 69 -20.90 0.91 19.86
N GLY A 70 -20.97 1.64 18.74
CA GLY A 70 -20.49 3.02 18.67
C GLY A 70 -21.18 3.93 19.68
N LYS A 71 -22.52 3.88 19.76
CA LYS A 71 -23.28 4.63 20.76
C LYS A 71 -22.89 4.26 22.19
N MET A 72 -22.66 2.98 22.48
CA MET A 72 -22.23 2.52 23.81
C MET A 72 -20.82 3.01 24.16
N VAL A 73 -19.92 3.06 23.18
CA VAL A 73 -18.56 3.60 23.34
C VAL A 73 -18.57 5.12 23.53
N GLU A 74 -19.46 5.83 22.83
CA GLU A 74 -19.66 7.28 22.95
C GLU A 74 -20.31 7.65 24.29
N SER A 75 -21.28 6.87 24.75
CA SER A 75 -21.96 7.09 26.03
C SER A 75 -21.14 6.68 27.26
N GLY A 76 -19.94 6.11 27.05
CA GLY A 76 -19.07 5.61 28.12
C GLY A 76 -19.56 4.31 28.78
N VAL A 77 -20.52 3.60 28.17
CA VAL A 77 -20.98 2.28 28.64
C VAL A 77 -19.94 1.20 28.34
N ILE A 78 -19.26 1.31 27.18
CA ILE A 78 -18.07 0.53 26.86
C ILE A 78 -16.87 1.46 27.00
N ASP A 79 -15.97 1.16 27.94
CA ASP A 79 -14.77 1.93 28.21
C ASP A 79 -13.50 1.05 28.17
N GLY A 80 -12.36 1.61 28.57
CA GLY A 80 -11.06 0.93 28.59
C GLY A 80 -10.49 0.63 27.20
N ASP A 81 -9.55 -0.32 27.17
CA ASP A 81 -8.74 -0.64 25.98
C ASP A 81 -9.58 -1.02 24.75
N LEU A 82 -10.73 -1.65 24.97
CA LEU A 82 -11.62 -2.09 23.90
C LEU A 82 -12.30 -0.90 23.21
N ALA A 83 -12.74 0.08 23.99
CA ALA A 83 -13.29 1.34 23.50
C ALA A 83 -12.23 2.14 22.74
N HIS A 84 -11.00 2.21 23.26
CA HIS A 84 -9.89 2.88 22.59
C HIS A 84 -9.58 2.25 21.22
N LYS A 85 -9.41 0.92 21.15
CA LYS A 85 -9.19 0.19 19.89
C LYS A 85 -10.34 0.34 18.91
N TRP A 86 -11.58 0.48 19.40
CA TRP A 86 -12.73 0.74 18.54
C TRP A 86 -12.65 2.15 17.94
N LYS A 87 -12.41 3.18 18.76
CA LYS A 87 -12.29 4.58 18.33
C LYS A 87 -11.16 4.75 17.31
N GLU A 88 -10.01 4.14 17.57
CA GLU A 88 -8.87 4.13 16.66
C GLU A 88 -9.24 3.51 15.30
N ARG A 89 -9.90 2.35 15.29
CA ARG A 89 -10.32 1.72 14.03
C ARG A 89 -11.33 2.55 13.24
N VAL A 90 -12.25 3.22 13.92
CA VAL A 90 -13.20 4.13 13.27
C VAL A 90 -12.47 5.32 12.66
N LYS A 91 -11.50 5.88 13.38
CA LYS A 91 -10.65 6.97 12.90
C LYS A 91 -9.86 6.55 11.65
N LEU A 92 -9.11 5.44 11.72
CA LEU A 92 -8.31 4.93 10.61
C LEU A 92 -9.16 4.64 9.37
N LYS A 93 -10.35 4.06 9.58
CA LYS A 93 -11.28 3.81 8.48
C LYS A 93 -11.72 5.12 7.82
N LYS A 94 -12.06 6.13 8.62
CA LYS A 94 -12.45 7.45 8.10
C LYS A 94 -11.31 8.07 7.29
N GLU A 95 -10.09 8.05 7.82
CA GLU A 95 -8.91 8.58 7.13
C GLU A 95 -8.67 7.87 5.78
N MET A 96 -8.91 6.54 5.72
CA MET A 96 -8.87 5.79 4.47
C MET A 96 -9.99 6.20 3.49
N ASP A 97 -11.22 6.34 3.98
CA ASP A 97 -12.35 6.72 3.13
C ASP A 97 -12.15 8.15 2.57
N ASP A 98 -11.65 9.09 3.37
CA ASP A 98 -11.33 10.46 2.96
C ASP A 98 -10.20 10.46 1.90
N LEU A 99 -9.13 9.69 2.11
CA LEU A 99 -8.02 9.57 1.17
C LEU A 99 -8.43 8.91 -0.15
N LEU A 100 -9.29 7.89 -0.10
CA LEU A 100 -9.86 7.27 -1.29
C LEU A 100 -10.72 8.26 -2.08
N SER A 101 -11.53 9.09 -1.42
CA SER A 101 -12.32 10.13 -2.10
C SER A 101 -11.41 11.07 -2.89
N LEU A 102 -10.34 11.59 -2.27
CA LEU A 102 -9.36 12.44 -2.94
C LEU A 102 -8.71 11.74 -4.14
N ALA A 103 -8.33 10.48 -3.97
CA ALA A 103 -7.72 9.69 -5.03
C ALA A 103 -8.69 9.42 -6.20
N GLU A 104 -9.99 9.29 -5.94
CA GLU A 104 -11.02 9.17 -6.99
C GLU A 104 -11.35 10.49 -7.67
N GLU A 105 -11.23 11.62 -6.96
CA GLU A 105 -11.37 12.97 -7.50
C GLU A 105 -10.17 13.38 -8.38
N GLY A 106 -9.11 12.57 -8.42
CA GLY A 106 -7.95 12.76 -9.29
C GLY A 106 -6.70 13.29 -8.59
N ASP A 107 -6.70 13.39 -7.25
CA ASP A 107 -5.49 13.73 -6.51
C ASP A 107 -4.46 12.61 -6.63
N THR A 108 -3.39 12.91 -7.36
CA THR A 108 -2.35 11.93 -7.67
C THR A 108 -1.43 11.61 -6.48
N GLU A 109 -1.27 12.53 -5.52
CA GLU A 109 -0.54 12.23 -4.28
C GLU A 109 -1.39 11.36 -3.37
N ALA A 110 -2.71 11.58 -3.33
CA ALA A 110 -3.62 10.68 -2.63
C ALA A 110 -3.54 9.27 -3.23
N MET A 111 -3.51 9.12 -4.56
CA MET A 111 -3.30 7.80 -5.20
C MET A 111 -2.00 7.13 -4.75
N CYS A 112 -0.89 7.88 -4.66
CA CYS A 112 0.39 7.35 -4.13
C CYS A 112 0.27 6.94 -2.67
N ASN A 113 -0.38 7.75 -1.83
CA ASN A 113 -0.53 7.45 -0.41
C ASN A 113 -1.42 6.22 -0.17
N VAL A 114 -2.52 6.06 -0.92
CA VAL A 114 -3.34 4.84 -0.89
C VAL A 114 -2.49 3.63 -1.27
N GLY A 115 -1.69 3.76 -2.33
CA GLY A 115 -0.75 2.72 -2.74
C GLY A 115 0.23 2.35 -1.63
N ASN A 116 0.82 3.33 -0.95
CA ASN A 116 1.75 3.12 0.16
C ASN A 116 1.07 2.44 1.36
N TRP A 117 -0.16 2.82 1.72
CA TRP A 117 -0.87 2.17 2.81
C TRP A 117 -1.13 0.68 2.54
N TYR A 118 -1.47 0.33 1.29
CA TYR A 118 -1.54 -1.07 0.88
C TYR A 118 -0.16 -1.74 0.76
N PHE A 119 0.90 -0.98 0.45
CA PHE A 119 2.25 -1.53 0.37
C PHE A 119 2.78 -1.92 1.75
N GLU A 120 2.59 -1.07 2.77
CA GLU A 120 3.05 -1.34 4.13
C GLU A 120 2.06 -2.22 4.92
N GLY A 121 0.76 -2.11 4.62
CA GLY A 121 -0.29 -2.75 5.42
C GLY A 121 -0.59 -2.02 6.73
N ASP A 122 -0.53 -0.69 6.68
CA ASP A 122 -0.73 0.21 7.81
C ASP A 122 -2.07 0.96 7.71
N ASN A 123 -2.35 1.87 8.64
CA ASN A 123 -3.55 2.73 8.64
C ASN A 123 -4.88 1.96 8.54
N GLY A 124 -4.92 0.76 9.12
CA GLY A 124 -6.14 -0.06 9.18
C GLY A 124 -6.45 -0.84 7.90
N VAL A 125 -5.57 -0.79 6.88
CA VAL A 125 -5.63 -1.69 5.73
C VAL A 125 -4.64 -2.84 5.89
N LYS A 126 -4.86 -3.92 5.14
CA LYS A 126 -3.89 -5.00 5.07
C LYS A 126 -2.90 -4.76 3.94
N GLN A 127 -1.70 -5.29 4.12
CA GLN A 127 -0.72 -5.33 3.04
C GLN A 127 -1.28 -6.11 1.85
N ASP A 128 -1.29 -5.46 0.69
CA ASP A 128 -1.65 -6.01 -0.60
C ASP A 128 -0.82 -5.32 -1.69
N TYR A 129 0.29 -5.97 -2.05
CA TYR A 129 1.21 -5.44 -3.05
C TYR A 129 0.59 -5.29 -4.45
N LYS A 130 -0.38 -6.13 -4.82
CA LYS A 130 -1.04 -6.02 -6.13
C LYS A 130 -1.90 -4.77 -6.18
N LEU A 131 -2.60 -4.50 -5.08
CA LEU A 131 -3.40 -3.31 -4.96
C LEU A 131 -2.54 -2.05 -4.88
N ALA A 132 -1.45 -2.08 -4.11
CA ALA A 132 -0.46 -1.01 -4.08
C ALA A 132 0.07 -0.68 -5.49
N TYR A 133 0.51 -1.70 -6.23
CA TYR A 133 0.96 -1.55 -7.62
C TYR A 133 -0.10 -0.92 -8.53
N THR A 134 -1.36 -1.32 -8.36
CA THR A 134 -2.48 -0.78 -9.14
C THR A 134 -2.67 0.72 -8.87
N TRP A 135 -2.57 1.15 -7.61
CA TRP A 135 -2.66 2.57 -7.25
C TRP A 135 -1.47 3.38 -7.74
N PHE A 136 -0.24 2.86 -7.62
CA PHE A 136 0.94 3.51 -8.19
C PHE A 136 0.85 3.65 -9.70
N LYS A 137 0.30 2.64 -10.38
CA LYS A 137 0.05 2.70 -11.82
C LYS A 137 -0.97 3.78 -12.17
N ARG A 138 -2.07 3.91 -11.41
CA ARG A 138 -3.05 5.00 -11.60
C ARG A 138 -2.38 6.37 -11.45
N ALA A 139 -1.54 6.55 -10.42
CA ALA A 139 -0.79 7.79 -10.22
C ALA A 139 0.18 8.06 -11.39
N HIS A 140 0.91 7.04 -11.87
CA HIS A 140 1.76 7.14 -13.07
C HIS A 140 0.98 7.56 -14.31
N ASP A 141 -0.16 6.90 -14.57
CA ASP A 141 -1.01 7.17 -15.73
C ASP A 141 -1.60 8.59 -15.66
N ALA A 142 -1.80 9.13 -14.46
CA ALA A 142 -2.18 10.52 -14.20
C ALA A 142 -0.99 11.52 -14.22
N GLY A 143 0.22 11.06 -14.53
CA GLY A 143 1.41 11.91 -14.69
C GLY A 143 2.20 12.19 -13.42
N ASN A 144 1.94 11.48 -12.32
CA ASN A 144 2.64 11.70 -11.07
C ASN A 144 4.05 11.07 -11.07
N VAL A 145 5.05 11.89 -10.72
CA VAL A 145 6.46 11.52 -10.69
C VAL A 145 6.75 10.48 -9.60
N ARG A 146 6.16 10.64 -8.42
CA ARG A 146 6.24 9.67 -7.30
C ARG A 146 5.68 8.33 -7.70
N GLY A 147 4.48 8.32 -8.27
CA GLY A 147 3.80 7.13 -8.75
C GLY A 147 4.64 6.39 -9.78
N THR A 148 5.28 7.12 -10.69
CA THR A 148 6.23 6.56 -11.67
C THR A 148 7.43 5.90 -10.99
N ALA A 149 8.02 6.56 -9.99
CA ALA A 149 9.17 6.03 -9.27
C ALA A 149 8.80 4.77 -8.46
N LEU A 150 7.68 4.79 -7.72
CA LEU A 150 7.16 3.66 -6.95
C LEU A 150 6.80 2.47 -7.85
N LEU A 151 6.21 2.73 -9.02
CA LEU A 151 5.94 1.72 -10.05
C LEU A 151 7.23 1.08 -10.55
N GLY A 152 8.28 1.89 -10.76
CA GLY A 152 9.61 1.44 -11.13
C GLY A 152 10.23 0.52 -10.09
N VAL A 153 10.22 0.92 -8.82
CA VAL A 153 10.73 0.09 -7.70
C VAL A 153 9.97 -1.23 -7.60
N CYS A 154 8.64 -1.20 -7.66
CA CYS A 154 7.82 -2.42 -7.58
C CYS A 154 8.12 -3.38 -8.74
N THR A 155 8.26 -2.85 -9.96
CA THR A 155 8.57 -3.65 -11.17
C THR A 155 9.97 -4.24 -11.10
N LEU A 156 10.95 -3.46 -10.63
CA LEU A 156 12.34 -3.87 -10.47
C LEU A 156 12.49 -5.02 -9.47
N ARG A 157 11.72 -4.99 -8.38
CA ARG A 157 11.74 -5.97 -7.29
C ARG A 157 10.71 -7.10 -7.44
N GLY A 158 9.81 -7.03 -8.43
CA GLY A 158 8.73 -8.00 -8.59
C GLY A 158 7.69 -7.96 -7.47
N VAL A 159 7.44 -6.78 -6.89
CA VAL A 159 6.48 -6.59 -5.79
C VAL A 159 5.12 -6.22 -6.38
N GLY A 160 4.12 -7.10 -6.20
CA GLY A 160 2.78 -6.89 -6.74
C GLY A 160 2.64 -7.08 -8.25
N VAL A 161 3.76 -7.26 -8.96
CA VAL A 161 3.86 -7.48 -10.41
C VAL A 161 4.99 -8.47 -10.70
N ALA A 162 5.00 -9.08 -11.89
CA ALA A 162 6.15 -9.87 -12.33
C ALA A 162 7.41 -8.98 -12.42
N GLN A 163 8.53 -9.51 -11.95
CA GLN A 163 9.80 -8.79 -11.97
C GLN A 163 10.24 -8.51 -13.41
N SER A 164 10.66 -7.26 -13.67
CA SER A 164 11.29 -6.87 -14.92
C SER A 164 12.31 -5.76 -14.65
N GLU A 165 13.59 -6.13 -14.73
CA GLU A 165 14.69 -5.20 -14.46
C GLU A 165 14.73 -4.07 -15.49
N SER A 166 14.59 -4.41 -16.77
CA SER A 166 14.59 -3.44 -17.87
C SER A 166 13.44 -2.44 -17.76
N LEU A 167 12.21 -2.92 -17.50
CA LEU A 167 11.05 -2.05 -17.38
C LEU A 167 11.12 -1.20 -16.11
N GLY A 168 11.55 -1.79 -14.98
CA GLY A 168 11.79 -1.05 -13.74
C GLY A 168 12.80 0.08 -13.93
N PHE A 169 13.91 -0.18 -14.61
CA PHE A 169 14.90 0.83 -14.96
C PHE A 169 14.32 1.95 -15.81
N ILE A 170 13.54 1.62 -16.85
CA ILE A 170 12.90 2.63 -17.71
C ILE A 170 12.02 3.58 -16.89
N TYR A 171 11.21 3.04 -15.98
CA TYR A 171 10.37 3.87 -15.10
C TYR A 171 11.20 4.74 -14.15
N LEU A 172 12.24 4.19 -13.53
CA LEU A 172 13.12 4.95 -12.65
C LEU A 172 13.85 6.05 -13.40
N THR A 173 14.41 5.78 -14.59
CA THR A 173 15.05 6.79 -15.43
C THR A 173 14.07 7.91 -15.79
N LYS A 174 12.84 7.56 -16.19
CA LYS A 174 11.80 8.56 -16.49
C LYS A 174 11.48 9.42 -15.27
N ALA A 175 11.28 8.83 -14.10
CA ALA A 175 11.00 9.58 -12.87
C ALA A 175 12.18 10.46 -12.45
N ALA A 176 13.41 9.95 -12.54
CA ALA A 176 14.63 10.71 -12.22
C ALA A 176 14.83 11.90 -13.19
N MET A 177 14.50 11.73 -14.47
CA MET A 177 14.51 12.83 -15.44
C MET A 177 13.44 13.89 -15.15
N GLN A 178 12.37 13.52 -14.46
CA GLN A 178 11.31 14.44 -14.01
C GLN A 178 11.56 14.99 -12.59
N GLY A 179 12.76 14.79 -12.03
CA GLY A 179 13.13 15.36 -10.73
C GLY A 179 12.81 14.48 -9.52
N SER A 180 12.60 13.17 -9.69
CA SER A 180 12.49 12.25 -8.55
C SER A 180 13.86 11.95 -7.93
N ALA A 181 14.11 12.47 -6.73
CA ALA A 181 15.32 12.16 -5.96
C ALA A 181 15.42 10.66 -5.63
N MET A 182 14.30 10.04 -5.24
CA MET A 182 14.24 8.59 -4.96
C MET A 182 14.65 7.76 -6.16
N ALA A 183 14.13 8.08 -7.35
CA ALA A 183 14.46 7.31 -8.55
C ALA A 183 15.92 7.50 -8.97
N ALA A 184 16.44 8.73 -8.88
CA ALA A 184 17.84 9.03 -9.14
C ALA A 184 18.76 8.29 -8.16
N TYR A 185 18.44 8.27 -6.87
CA TYR A 185 19.16 7.50 -5.85
C TYR A 185 19.16 6.00 -6.17
N CYS A 186 18.01 5.42 -6.51
CA CYS A 186 17.91 4.01 -6.88
C CYS A 186 18.77 3.64 -8.11
N LEU A 187 18.82 4.50 -9.13
CA LEU A 187 19.70 4.32 -10.29
C LEU A 187 21.17 4.41 -9.89
N GLY A 188 21.54 5.40 -9.08
CA GLY A 188 22.89 5.58 -8.56
C GLY A 188 23.40 4.35 -7.81
N MET A 189 22.56 3.81 -6.91
CA MET A 189 22.86 2.58 -6.17
C MET A 189 22.97 1.36 -7.06
N ALA A 190 22.11 1.24 -8.08
CA ALA A 190 22.18 0.11 -9.01
C ALA A 190 23.48 0.12 -9.82
N PHE A 191 23.96 1.27 -10.26
CA PHE A 191 25.27 1.39 -10.92
C PHE A 191 26.46 1.26 -9.95
N ALA A 192 26.34 1.71 -8.71
CA ALA A 192 27.40 1.56 -7.70
C ALA A 192 27.66 0.08 -7.39
N ASN A 193 26.59 -0.71 -7.29
CA ASN A 193 26.64 -2.11 -6.88
C ASN A 193 26.58 -3.11 -8.04
N GLY A 194 26.29 -2.66 -9.27
CA GLY A 194 26.11 -3.55 -10.42
C GLY A 194 24.89 -4.46 -10.26
N MET A 195 23.76 -3.89 -9.86
CA MET A 195 22.51 -4.63 -9.61
C MET A 195 21.56 -4.54 -10.80
N HIS A 196 20.56 -5.41 -10.83
CA HIS A 196 19.42 -5.29 -11.76
C HIS A 196 19.81 -5.23 -13.25
N GLY A 197 20.79 -6.04 -13.64
CA GLY A 197 21.23 -6.17 -15.04
C GLY A 197 22.20 -5.10 -15.53
N VAL A 198 22.62 -4.14 -14.68
CA VAL A 198 23.70 -3.21 -15.02
C VAL A 198 25.03 -3.64 -14.40
N SER A 199 26.14 -3.41 -15.11
CA SER A 199 27.48 -3.59 -14.55
C SER A 199 27.86 -2.41 -13.65
N VAL A 200 28.75 -2.66 -12.69
CA VAL A 200 29.31 -1.59 -11.84
C VAL A 200 29.88 -0.47 -12.72
N ASN A 201 29.38 0.75 -12.54
CA ASN A 201 29.85 1.94 -13.24
C ASN A 201 29.86 3.13 -12.27
N LYS A 202 31.05 3.45 -11.74
CA LYS A 202 31.22 4.54 -10.77
C LYS A 202 30.86 5.92 -11.34
N ALA A 203 31.13 6.15 -12.62
CA ALA A 203 30.84 7.45 -13.25
C ALA A 203 29.33 7.69 -13.35
N GLU A 204 28.59 6.68 -13.81
CA GLU A 204 27.11 6.72 -13.83
C GLU A 204 26.53 6.80 -12.42
N ALA A 205 27.07 6.02 -11.47
CA ALA A 205 26.63 6.08 -10.08
C ALA A 205 26.75 7.50 -9.50
N ILE A 206 27.91 8.15 -9.68
CA ILE A 206 28.13 9.54 -9.25
C ILE A 206 27.16 10.48 -9.97
N HIS A 207 26.98 10.34 -11.28
CA HIS A 207 26.07 11.19 -12.05
C HIS A 207 24.64 11.15 -11.52
N TRP A 208 24.10 9.95 -11.27
CA TRP A 208 22.74 9.79 -10.75
C TRP A 208 22.60 10.22 -9.29
N LEU A 209 23.61 9.98 -8.44
CA LEU A 209 23.61 10.43 -7.05
C LEU A 209 23.70 11.96 -6.94
N GLU A 210 24.52 12.62 -7.77
CA GLU A 210 24.57 14.08 -7.85
C GLU A 210 23.22 14.66 -8.31
N LYS A 211 22.57 14.00 -9.27
CA LYS A 211 21.23 14.38 -9.70
C LYS A 211 20.19 14.23 -8.59
N ALA A 212 20.30 13.22 -7.72
CA ALA A 212 19.37 13.03 -6.61
C ALA A 212 19.41 14.18 -5.58
N ILE A 213 20.58 14.83 -5.42
CA ILE A 213 20.81 15.90 -4.44
C ILE A 213 20.49 17.29 -5.05
N GLY A 214 20.50 17.40 -6.38
CA GLY A 214 20.31 18.67 -7.08
C GLY A 214 18.98 19.37 -6.77
N GLU A 215 18.98 20.70 -6.92
CA GLU A 215 17.77 21.55 -6.75
C GLU A 215 16.68 21.24 -7.79
N GLU A 216 17.04 20.55 -8.88
CA GLU A 216 16.12 20.04 -9.91
C GLU A 216 15.24 18.88 -9.44
N CYS A 217 15.37 18.43 -8.19
CA CYS A 217 14.48 17.48 -7.54
C CYS A 217 13.52 18.16 -6.54
N PRO A 218 12.46 18.86 -7.04
CA PRO A 218 11.53 19.63 -6.21
C PRO A 218 10.56 18.74 -5.42
N HIS A 219 10.48 17.46 -5.78
CA HIS A 219 9.55 16.54 -5.16
C HIS A 219 10.15 15.91 -3.89
N GLU A 220 9.97 16.58 -2.75
CA GLU A 220 10.20 16.01 -1.42
C GLU A 220 9.06 15.06 -1.08
N HIS A 221 9.18 13.83 -1.55
CA HIS A 221 8.24 12.77 -1.22
C HIS A 221 8.51 12.26 0.20
N GLY A 222 7.46 11.94 0.95
CA GLY A 222 7.51 11.49 2.35
C GLY A 222 8.15 10.11 2.59
N ASP A 223 9.19 9.77 1.83
CA ASP A 223 9.90 8.51 1.85
C ASP A 223 11.39 8.85 1.97
N GLY A 224 11.99 8.64 3.16
CA GLY A 224 13.45 8.66 3.40
C GLY A 224 14.20 9.96 3.03
N ASP A 225 15.28 10.28 3.74
CA ASP A 225 16.13 11.39 3.32
C ASP A 225 17.04 10.96 2.16
N PHE A 226 16.46 10.61 1.00
CA PHE A 226 17.19 10.09 -0.16
C PHE A 226 18.25 11.07 -0.64
N LYS A 227 18.07 12.38 -0.40
CA LYS A 227 19.10 13.40 -0.65
C LYS A 227 20.28 13.20 0.29
N ASN A 228 20.06 13.02 1.59
CA ASN A 228 21.13 12.73 2.53
C ASN A 228 21.77 11.36 2.32
N GLU A 229 20.99 10.32 2.01
CA GLU A 229 21.52 9.00 1.67
C GLU A 229 22.38 9.07 0.40
N ALA A 230 21.91 9.77 -0.65
CA ALA A 230 22.70 10.00 -1.85
C ALA A 230 23.99 10.76 -1.55
N GLN A 231 23.93 11.77 -0.68
CA GLN A 231 25.10 12.55 -0.28
C GLN A 231 26.13 11.70 0.49
N GLN A 232 25.67 10.80 1.37
CA GLN A 232 26.53 9.88 2.10
C GLN A 232 27.24 8.91 1.14
N GLU A 233 26.49 8.30 0.23
CA GLU A 233 27.03 7.36 -0.76
C GLU A 233 28.00 8.06 -1.73
N LEU A 234 27.67 9.27 -2.16
CA LEU A 234 28.53 10.09 -3.00
C LEU A 234 29.88 10.37 -2.31
N ASN A 235 29.86 10.68 -1.01
CA ASN A 235 31.07 10.90 -0.23
C ASN A 235 31.92 9.63 -0.12
N GLN A 236 31.30 8.46 0.09
CA GLN A 236 32.01 7.17 0.14
C GLN A 236 32.65 6.82 -1.20
N LEU A 237 31.92 7.01 -2.31
CA LEU A 237 32.44 6.75 -3.67
C LEU A 237 33.60 7.67 -4.04
N LYS A 238 33.56 8.95 -3.61
CA LYS A 238 34.65 9.92 -3.80
C LYS A 238 35.86 9.62 -2.92
N ALA A 239 35.65 9.19 -1.67
CA ALA A 239 36.74 8.80 -0.76
C ALA A 239 37.51 7.56 -1.23
N ASN A 240 36.83 6.63 -1.92
CA ASN A 240 37.42 5.41 -2.47
C ASN A 240 38.04 5.58 -3.88
N GLN A 241 38.28 6.82 -4.33
CA GLN A 241 39.07 7.04 -5.55
C GLN A 241 40.56 6.93 -5.21
N PRO A 242 41.35 6.11 -5.93
CA PRO A 242 42.79 6.14 -5.79
C PRO A 242 43.26 7.55 -6.15
N ALA A 243 44.05 8.18 -5.28
CA ALA A 243 44.68 9.46 -5.58
C ALA A 243 45.39 9.32 -6.92
N THR A 244 44.87 9.97 -7.97
CA THR A 244 45.55 10.05 -9.26
C THR A 244 46.86 10.78 -9.00
N SER A 245 47.93 9.99 -8.87
CA SER A 245 49.31 10.44 -8.82
C SER A 245 49.57 11.30 -10.06
N ARG A 246 49.84 12.59 -9.82
CA ARG A 246 50.48 13.48 -10.79
C ARG A 246 51.93 13.07 -11.03
#